data_AF-A0A3D0C7N7-F1
#
_entry.id   AF-A0A3D0C7N7-F1
#
_cell.length_a   1.000
_cell.length_b   1.000
_cell.length_c   1.000
_cell.angle_alpha   90.00
_cell.angle_beta   90.00
_cell.angle_gamma   90.00
#
_symmetry.space_group_name_H-M   'P 1'
#
loop_
_entity.id
_entity.type
_entity.pdbx_description
1 polymer ?
#
loop_
_entity_poly.entity_id
_entity_poly.type
_entity_poly.pdbx_seq_one_letter_code
_entity_poly.pdbx_strand_id
1 'polypeptide(L)'
;EQSQLLINDCIKLSPSEIASLMKLSDKLAGLNAARFGQWSTPFTQDNARQAILSFNGDVYTGLDAQSFSDEDFDFAQKNFRILSGLYGLLKPLDLMQAYRLEMGCKLGNSRGDNLYQFWGEIITNELNKALSEQNDDVLINLASTEYFKSVKKKSLNATIITPTFKDWKNGQFKIISFFAKKARGLMARYIIQNKLTSAEQIKTFDLAGYQYNEAMSKDNDWVFTRKES
;
A
#
# COMPACT_ATOMS: atom_id res chain seq x y z
N GLU A 1 14.84 -12.69 0.83
CA GLU A 1 14.56 -14.08 1.28
C GLU A 1 13.08 -14.46 1.22
N GLN A 2 12.18 -13.77 1.95
CA GLN A 2 10.76 -14.14 1.98
C GLN A 2 10.10 -14.16 0.59
N SER A 3 10.36 -13.16 -0.24
CA SER A 3 9.86 -13.11 -1.62
C SER A 3 10.32 -14.29 -2.48
N GLN A 4 11.54 -14.80 -2.29
CA GLN A 4 12.04 -15.95 -3.04
C GLN A 4 11.20 -17.21 -2.75
N LEU A 5 10.75 -17.40 -1.51
CA LEU A 5 9.88 -18.53 -1.16
C LEU A 5 8.56 -18.46 -1.92
N LEU A 6 7.94 -17.27 -1.98
CA LEU A 6 6.72 -17.06 -2.75
C LEU A 6 6.93 -17.22 -4.25
N ILE A 7 8.04 -16.72 -4.80
CA ILE A 7 8.41 -16.94 -6.21
C ILE A 7 8.55 -18.42 -6.50
N ASN A 8 9.24 -19.18 -5.64
CA ASN A 8 9.41 -20.62 -5.80
C ASN A 8 8.08 -21.37 -5.82
N ASP A 9 7.05 -20.87 -5.13
CA ASP A 9 5.71 -21.43 -5.20
C ASP A 9 4.96 -20.96 -6.46
N CYS A 10 5.10 -19.70 -6.86
CA CYS A 10 4.47 -19.15 -8.06
C CYS A 10 4.98 -19.77 -9.37
N ILE A 11 6.29 -20.07 -9.48
CA ILE A 11 6.86 -20.67 -10.70
C ILE A 11 6.37 -22.10 -10.99
N LYS A 12 5.81 -22.78 -9.98
CA LYS A 12 5.22 -24.13 -10.12
C LYS A 12 3.84 -24.09 -10.75
N LEU A 13 3.17 -22.92 -10.75
CA LEU A 13 1.82 -22.77 -11.25
C LEU A 13 1.83 -22.64 -12.78
N SER A 14 0.94 -23.40 -13.42
CA SER A 14 0.62 -23.21 -14.83
C SER A 14 -0.09 -21.86 -15.06
N PRO A 15 -0.07 -21.31 -16.29
CA PRO A 15 -0.82 -20.10 -16.61
C PRO A 15 -2.32 -20.18 -16.30
N SER A 16 -2.96 -21.34 -16.45
CA SER A 16 -4.39 -21.54 -16.12
C SER A 16 -4.65 -21.51 -14.61
N GLU A 17 -3.75 -22.06 -13.80
CA GLU A 17 -3.80 -21.95 -12.34
C GLU A 17 -3.59 -20.51 -11.89
N ILE A 18 -2.65 -19.77 -12.49
CA ILE A 18 -2.43 -18.34 -12.25
C ILE A 18 -3.69 -17.54 -12.61
N ALA A 19 -4.30 -17.80 -13.77
CA ALA A 19 -5.53 -17.14 -14.21
C ALA A 19 -6.66 -17.32 -13.19
N SER A 20 -6.87 -18.54 -12.71
CA SER A 20 -7.90 -18.88 -11.73
C SER A 20 -7.61 -18.27 -10.35
N LEU A 21 -6.37 -18.43 -9.86
CA LEU A 21 -5.94 -17.99 -8.53
C LEU A 21 -5.99 -16.46 -8.40
N MET A 22 -5.55 -15.74 -9.44
CA MET A 22 -5.42 -14.28 -9.44
C MET A 22 -6.58 -13.57 -10.17
N LYS A 23 -7.55 -14.32 -10.68
CA LYS A 23 -8.71 -13.83 -11.45
C LYS A 23 -8.29 -12.95 -12.63
N LEU A 24 -7.41 -13.47 -13.46
CA LEU A 24 -6.83 -12.78 -14.62
C LEU A 24 -7.34 -13.37 -15.92
N SER A 25 -7.26 -12.59 -17.00
CA SER A 25 -7.36 -13.13 -18.35
C SER A 25 -6.13 -13.98 -18.69
N ASP A 26 -6.26 -14.90 -19.66
CA ASP A 26 -5.15 -15.78 -20.09
C ASP A 26 -3.91 -14.99 -20.50
N LYS A 27 -4.10 -13.88 -21.22
CA LYS A 27 -3.00 -12.98 -21.60
C LYS A 27 -2.24 -12.44 -20.38
N LEU A 28 -2.97 -11.99 -19.36
CA LEU A 28 -2.36 -11.48 -18.13
C LEU A 28 -1.76 -12.60 -17.28
N ALA A 29 -2.35 -13.80 -17.30
CA ALA A 29 -1.83 -14.93 -16.58
C ALA A 29 -0.49 -15.42 -17.19
N GLY A 30 -0.42 -15.53 -18.52
CA GLY A 30 0.83 -15.84 -19.23
C GLY A 30 1.93 -14.81 -18.98
N LEU A 31 1.58 -13.51 -18.98
CA LEU A 31 2.51 -12.45 -18.62
C LEU A 31 3.04 -12.61 -17.18
N ASN A 32 2.19 -12.95 -16.22
CA ASN A 32 2.64 -13.12 -14.84
C ASN A 32 3.43 -14.42 -14.63
N ALA A 33 3.10 -15.51 -15.34
CA ALA A 33 3.94 -16.72 -15.37
C ALA A 33 5.37 -16.39 -15.85
N ALA A 34 5.49 -15.65 -16.95
CA ALA A 34 6.79 -15.19 -17.45
C ALA A 34 7.52 -14.30 -16.44
N ARG A 35 6.82 -13.36 -15.79
CA ARG A 35 7.41 -12.52 -14.74
C ARG A 35 7.94 -13.33 -13.56
N PHE A 36 7.20 -14.33 -13.08
CA PHE A 36 7.69 -15.20 -12.00
C PHE A 36 8.92 -16.00 -12.44
N GLY A 37 8.94 -16.53 -13.66
CA GLY A 37 10.08 -17.28 -14.19
C GLY A 37 11.32 -16.42 -14.47
N GLN A 38 11.14 -15.12 -14.76
CA GLN A 38 12.24 -14.16 -14.97
C GLN A 38 12.70 -13.48 -13.69
N TRP A 39 11.93 -13.61 -12.60
CA TRP A 39 12.24 -12.97 -11.34
C TRP A 39 13.57 -13.50 -10.81
N SER A 40 14.51 -12.59 -10.53
CA SER A 40 15.86 -12.97 -10.12
C SER A 40 16.55 -11.87 -9.33
N THR A 41 17.47 -12.28 -8.46
CA THR A 41 18.35 -11.38 -7.70
C THR A 41 19.79 -11.53 -8.20
N PRO A 42 20.65 -10.50 -8.08
CA PRO A 42 20.41 -9.20 -7.44
C PRO A 42 19.53 -8.25 -8.27
N PHE A 43 18.84 -7.34 -7.58
CA PHE A 43 18.10 -6.25 -8.23
C PHE A 43 19.04 -5.11 -8.60
N THR A 44 18.96 -4.66 -9.84
CA THR A 44 19.72 -3.53 -10.38
C THR A 44 18.76 -2.59 -11.11
N GLN A 45 19.22 -1.39 -11.47
CA GLN A 45 18.40 -0.46 -12.25
C GLN A 45 18.07 -0.98 -13.67
N ASP A 46 18.82 -1.96 -14.17
CA ASP A 46 18.56 -2.59 -15.48
C ASP A 46 17.37 -3.56 -15.44
N ASN A 47 17.14 -4.22 -14.30
CA ASN A 47 16.13 -5.26 -14.16
C ASN A 47 14.97 -4.91 -13.21
N ALA A 48 15.11 -3.84 -12.44
CA ALA A 48 14.16 -3.44 -11.40
C ALA A 48 14.04 -1.91 -11.33
N ARG A 49 12.96 -1.43 -10.70
CA ARG A 49 12.69 0.00 -10.52
C ARG A 49 12.18 0.27 -9.12
N GLN A 50 12.40 1.48 -8.61
CA GLN A 50 11.95 1.92 -7.29
C GLN A 50 10.44 1.71 -7.14
N ALA A 51 10.00 1.16 -6.00
CA ALA A 51 8.62 0.78 -5.74
C ALA A 51 7.63 1.93 -5.97
N ILE A 52 7.89 3.11 -5.40
CA ILE A 52 7.00 4.28 -5.50
C ILE A 52 6.82 4.78 -6.94
N LEU A 53 7.77 4.49 -7.83
CA LEU A 53 7.76 4.86 -9.25
C LEU A 53 7.28 3.73 -10.17
N SER A 54 7.09 2.52 -9.64
CA SER A 54 6.77 1.31 -10.41
C SER A 54 5.30 0.94 -10.33
N PHE A 55 4.67 1.20 -9.19
CA PHE A 55 3.25 0.95 -9.05
C PHE A 55 2.40 1.98 -9.80
N ASN A 56 1.25 1.51 -10.28
CA ASN A 56 0.31 2.32 -11.06
C ASN A 56 -1.13 2.00 -10.60
N GLY A 57 -2.04 2.96 -10.77
CA GLY A 57 -3.45 2.88 -10.35
C GLY A 57 -3.86 4.09 -9.50
N ASP A 58 -5.15 4.19 -9.18
CA ASP A 58 -5.77 5.40 -8.60
C ASP A 58 -5.01 6.01 -7.41
N VAL A 59 -4.51 5.16 -6.49
CA VAL A 59 -3.70 5.61 -5.34
C VAL A 59 -2.41 6.28 -5.82
N TYR A 60 -1.69 5.66 -6.75
CA TYR A 60 -0.42 6.18 -7.26
C TYR A 60 -0.61 7.38 -8.19
N THR A 61 -1.75 7.47 -8.89
CA THR A 61 -2.17 8.69 -9.60
C THR A 61 -2.41 9.84 -8.64
N GLY A 62 -3.00 9.59 -7.46
CA GLY A 62 -3.15 10.61 -6.42
C GLY A 62 -1.83 10.99 -5.75
N LEU A 63 -0.95 10.01 -5.54
CA LEU A 63 0.38 10.21 -4.95
C LEU A 63 1.29 11.04 -5.86
N ASP A 64 1.22 10.79 -7.18
CA ASP A 64 1.95 11.52 -8.22
C ASP A 64 3.44 11.70 -7.91
N ALA A 65 4.09 10.58 -7.58
CA ALA A 65 5.49 10.58 -7.14
C ALA A 65 6.47 11.05 -8.22
N GLN A 66 6.04 11.18 -9.48
CA GLN A 66 6.88 11.80 -10.53
C GLN A 66 7.07 13.31 -10.31
N SER A 67 6.19 13.95 -9.54
CA SER A 67 6.28 15.36 -9.18
C SER A 67 7.13 15.64 -7.93
N PHE A 68 7.70 14.60 -7.31
CA PHE A 68 8.46 14.73 -6.07
C PHE A 68 9.85 15.31 -6.33
N SER A 69 10.27 16.22 -5.46
CA SER A 69 11.66 16.63 -5.33
C SER A 69 12.51 15.55 -4.64
N ASP A 70 13.83 15.71 -4.65
CA ASP A 70 14.72 14.80 -3.91
C ASP A 70 14.41 14.82 -2.40
N GLU A 71 14.08 15.98 -1.84
CA GLU A 71 13.65 16.12 -0.44
C GLU A 71 12.30 15.42 -0.16
N ASP A 72 11.41 15.34 -1.16
CA ASP A 72 10.18 14.54 -1.09
C ASP A 72 10.48 13.04 -1.06
N PHE A 73 11.41 12.57 -1.88
CA PHE A 73 11.86 11.19 -1.83
C PHE A 73 12.54 10.84 -0.51
N ASP A 74 13.41 11.71 0.02
CA ASP A 74 14.07 11.48 1.31
C ASP A 74 13.06 11.39 2.45
N PHE A 75 12.10 12.32 2.49
CA PHE A 75 11.04 12.30 3.49
C PHE A 75 10.17 11.05 3.34
N ALA A 76 9.75 10.71 2.13
CA ALA A 76 8.96 9.51 1.86
C ALA A 76 9.74 8.25 2.26
N GLN A 77 11.03 8.18 1.98
CA GLN A 77 11.85 6.99 2.24
C GLN A 77 11.90 6.64 3.73
N LYS A 78 11.86 7.66 4.60
CA LYS A 78 11.68 7.48 6.05
C LYS A 78 10.24 7.14 6.43
N ASN A 79 9.27 7.94 5.98
CA ASN A 79 7.93 8.00 6.57
C ASN A 79 6.84 7.19 5.83
N PHE A 80 7.11 6.70 4.62
CA PHE A 80 6.13 6.00 3.79
C PHE A 80 6.51 4.53 3.61
N ARG A 81 5.51 3.64 3.63
CA ARG A 81 5.69 2.22 3.34
C ARG A 81 4.57 1.73 2.42
N ILE A 82 4.91 0.79 1.55
CA ILE A 82 3.97 0.15 0.62
C ILE A 82 3.83 -1.31 1.01
N LEU A 83 2.61 -1.73 1.38
CA LEU A 83 2.30 -3.14 1.60
C LEU A 83 2.24 -3.86 0.26
N SER A 84 2.85 -5.04 0.19
CA SER A 84 3.00 -5.84 -1.03
C SER A 84 2.73 -7.31 -0.74
N GLY A 85 1.98 -7.99 -1.61
CA GLY A 85 1.77 -9.45 -1.45
C GLY A 85 3.06 -10.26 -1.64
N LEU A 86 3.96 -9.82 -2.53
CA LEU A 86 5.22 -10.51 -2.82
C LEU A 86 6.39 -10.03 -1.95
N TYR A 87 6.48 -8.72 -1.70
CA TYR A 87 7.60 -8.11 -1.00
C TYR A 87 7.30 -7.80 0.48
N GLY A 88 6.05 -7.99 0.92
CA GLY A 88 5.63 -7.75 2.29
C GLY A 88 5.48 -6.25 2.58
N LEU A 89 6.61 -5.58 2.84
CA LEU A 89 6.67 -4.15 3.15
C LEU A 89 7.85 -3.52 2.39
N LEU A 90 7.56 -2.57 1.51
CA LEU A 90 8.56 -1.85 0.71
C LEU A 90 8.73 -0.42 1.22
N LYS A 91 9.97 0.07 1.20
CA LYS A 91 10.26 1.51 1.21
C LYS A 91 10.10 2.08 -0.22
N PRO A 92 9.83 3.39 -0.37
CA PRO A 92 9.67 4.03 -1.68
C PRO A 92 10.74 3.71 -2.72
N LEU A 93 12.01 3.76 -2.32
CA LEU A 93 13.17 3.62 -3.19
C LEU A 93 13.69 2.18 -3.29
N ASP A 94 13.05 1.21 -2.62
CA ASP A 94 13.39 -0.19 -2.79
C ASP A 94 13.17 -0.60 -4.25
N LEU A 95 14.18 -1.21 -4.86
CA LEU A 95 14.04 -1.78 -6.19
C LEU A 95 13.10 -2.98 -6.14
N MET A 96 12.20 -3.07 -7.11
CA MET A 96 11.33 -4.22 -7.31
C MET A 96 11.23 -4.59 -8.78
N GLN A 97 11.14 -5.89 -9.04
CA GLN A 97 10.79 -6.42 -10.34
C GLN A 97 9.27 -6.53 -10.48
N ALA A 98 8.79 -6.48 -11.73
CA ALA A 98 7.37 -6.54 -12.03
C ALA A 98 6.76 -7.88 -11.60
N TYR A 99 5.63 -7.82 -10.92
CA TYR A 99 4.89 -8.99 -10.46
C TYR A 99 3.39 -8.68 -10.40
N ARG A 100 2.57 -9.71 -10.21
CA ARG A 100 1.19 -9.54 -9.73
C ARG A 100 0.90 -10.62 -8.71
N LEU A 101 0.76 -10.23 -7.45
CA LEU A 101 0.41 -11.11 -6.35
C LEU A 101 -0.27 -10.25 -5.28
N GLU A 102 -1.60 -10.15 -5.36
CA GLU A 102 -2.39 -9.36 -4.41
C GLU A 102 -2.40 -10.03 -3.03
N MET A 103 -2.44 -9.24 -1.95
CA MET A 103 -2.39 -9.75 -0.58
C MET A 103 -3.54 -10.72 -0.26
N GLY A 104 -4.71 -10.55 -0.89
CA GLY A 104 -5.86 -11.46 -0.75
C GLY A 104 -5.72 -12.82 -1.45
N CYS A 105 -4.62 -13.09 -2.15
CA CYS A 105 -4.41 -14.33 -2.89
C CYS A 105 -4.34 -15.56 -1.96
N LYS A 106 -5.04 -16.63 -2.33
CA LYS A 106 -5.04 -17.93 -1.63
C LYS A 106 -3.93 -18.86 -2.16
N LEU A 107 -2.71 -18.34 -2.17
CA LEU A 107 -1.55 -19.11 -2.58
C LEU A 107 -1.13 -20.05 -1.43
N GLY A 108 -1.32 -21.35 -1.61
CA GLY A 108 -0.76 -22.37 -0.72
C GLY A 108 0.77 -22.29 -0.69
N ASN A 109 1.35 -22.30 0.49
CA ASN A 109 2.78 -22.05 0.73
C ASN A 109 3.25 -22.79 1.98
N SER A 110 4.56 -22.76 2.23
CA SER A 110 5.20 -23.44 3.37
C SER A 110 4.68 -23.05 4.77
N ARG A 111 3.89 -21.98 4.90
CA ARG A 111 3.38 -21.44 6.17
C ARG A 111 1.86 -21.37 6.25
N GLY A 112 1.14 -21.87 5.24
CA GLY A 112 -0.32 -21.91 5.22
C GLY A 112 -0.91 -21.78 3.83
N ASP A 113 -2.21 -21.46 3.78
CA ASP A 113 -3.03 -21.50 2.57
C ASP A 113 -3.22 -20.13 1.90
N ASN A 114 -2.62 -19.07 2.47
CA ASN A 114 -2.71 -17.71 1.95
C ASN A 114 -1.54 -16.83 2.43
N LEU A 115 -1.46 -15.63 1.85
CA LEU A 115 -0.38 -14.69 2.14
C LEU A 115 -0.45 -14.07 3.54
N TYR A 116 -1.63 -13.98 4.17
CA TYR A 116 -1.74 -13.47 5.54
C TYR A 116 -1.09 -14.41 6.56
N GLN A 117 -1.16 -15.72 6.32
CA GLN A 117 -0.47 -16.74 7.12
C GLN A 117 1.04 -16.74 6.81
N PHE A 118 1.40 -16.66 5.52
CA PHE A 118 2.80 -16.58 5.11
C PHE A 118 3.57 -15.44 5.76
N TRP A 119 2.99 -14.23 5.71
CA TRP A 119 3.61 -13.03 6.27
C TRP A 119 3.52 -12.97 7.79
N GLY A 120 2.54 -13.63 8.43
CA GLY A 120 2.47 -13.77 9.88
C GLY A 120 2.67 -12.43 10.61
N GLU A 121 3.70 -12.36 11.46
CA GLU A 121 4.11 -11.15 12.19
C GLU A 121 5.21 -10.34 11.48
N ILE A 122 5.76 -10.81 10.37
CA ILE A 122 6.94 -10.23 9.71
C ILE A 122 6.69 -8.77 9.32
N ILE A 123 5.56 -8.49 8.68
CA ILE A 123 5.19 -7.13 8.25
C ILE A 123 5.03 -6.21 9.46
N THR A 124 4.35 -6.67 10.52
CA THR A 124 4.17 -5.87 11.74
C THR A 124 5.50 -5.57 12.42
N ASN A 125 6.40 -6.55 12.48
CA ASN A 125 7.71 -6.38 13.09
C ASN A 125 8.57 -5.37 12.33
N GLU A 126 8.55 -5.38 10.99
CA GLU A 126 9.25 -4.38 10.17
C GLU A 126 8.65 -2.98 10.32
N LEU A 127 7.32 -2.86 10.47
CA LEU A 127 6.67 -1.59 10.80
C LEU A 127 7.10 -1.08 12.18
N ASN A 128 7.09 -1.93 13.22
CA ASN A 128 7.56 -1.58 14.56
C ASN A 128 9.02 -1.13 14.57
N LYS A 129 9.87 -1.79 13.79
CA LYS A 129 11.27 -1.39 13.62
C LYS A 129 11.37 0.01 13.00
N ALA A 130 10.63 0.26 11.92
CA ALA A 130 10.62 1.57 11.25
C ALA A 130 10.10 2.69 12.15
N LEU A 131 9.10 2.42 12.99
CA LEU A 131 8.57 3.36 13.98
C LEU A 131 9.62 3.66 15.07
N SER A 132 10.23 2.62 15.63
CA SER A 132 11.27 2.72 16.66
C SER A 132 12.50 3.51 16.18
N GLU A 133 12.96 3.28 14.95
CA GLU A 133 14.08 4.02 14.33
C GLU A 133 13.83 5.54 14.23
N GLN A 134 12.56 5.97 14.28
CA GLN A 134 12.15 7.37 14.21
C GLN A 134 11.73 7.93 15.57
N ASN A 135 11.62 7.08 16.60
CA ASN A 135 10.96 7.38 17.87
C ASN A 135 9.49 7.84 17.69
N ASP A 136 8.80 7.28 16.70
CA ASP A 136 7.40 7.55 16.42
C ASP A 136 6.49 6.47 17.01
N ASP A 137 5.26 6.86 17.33
CA ASP A 137 4.22 5.98 17.86
C ASP A 137 2.87 6.14 17.14
N VAL A 138 2.86 6.73 15.93
CA VAL A 138 1.66 6.91 15.11
C VAL A 138 1.83 6.28 13.73
N LEU A 139 0.82 5.52 13.30
CA LEU A 139 0.72 5.00 11.94
C LEU A 139 -0.54 5.54 11.24
N ILE A 140 -0.35 6.24 10.12
CA ILE A 140 -1.45 6.67 9.26
C ILE A 140 -1.77 5.57 8.26
N ASN A 141 -2.91 4.90 8.45
CA ASN A 141 -3.35 3.81 7.58
C ASN A 141 -4.12 4.36 6.37
N LEU A 142 -3.42 4.51 5.25
CA LEU A 142 -3.99 4.83 3.94
C LEU A 142 -4.09 3.60 3.02
N ALA A 143 -3.82 2.40 3.54
CA ALA A 143 -3.94 1.16 2.78
C ALA A 143 -5.41 0.71 2.65
N SER A 144 -5.68 -0.18 1.69
CA SER A 144 -6.97 -0.87 1.66
C SER A 144 -7.08 -1.86 2.82
N THR A 145 -8.30 -2.23 3.21
CA THR A 145 -8.55 -3.26 4.22
C THR A 145 -7.88 -4.59 3.87
N GLU A 146 -7.83 -4.95 2.57
CA GLU A 146 -7.15 -6.16 2.11
C GLU A 146 -5.67 -6.15 2.48
N TYR A 147 -4.95 -5.09 2.15
CA TYR A 147 -3.53 -5.00 2.47
C TYR A 147 -3.29 -4.83 3.96
N PHE A 148 -4.04 -3.95 4.64
CA PHE A 148 -3.83 -3.68 6.07
C PHE A 148 -4.15 -4.88 6.97
N LYS A 149 -4.94 -5.85 6.51
CA LYS A 149 -5.18 -7.12 7.22
C LYS A 149 -3.89 -7.95 7.42
N SER A 150 -2.85 -7.69 6.63
CA SER A 150 -1.52 -8.29 6.85
C SER A 150 -0.79 -7.74 8.08
N VAL A 151 -1.20 -6.58 8.60
CA VAL A 151 -0.65 -5.96 9.81
C VAL A 151 -1.41 -6.45 11.05
N LYS A 152 -0.69 -6.94 12.06
CA LYS A 152 -1.28 -7.42 13.32
C LYS A 152 -1.45 -6.27 14.28
N LYS A 153 -2.61 -5.62 14.25
CA LYS A 153 -2.91 -4.41 15.04
C LYS A 153 -2.57 -4.53 16.54
N LYS A 154 -2.76 -5.70 17.15
CA LYS A 154 -2.46 -5.94 18.57
C LYS A 154 -0.96 -5.99 18.88
N SER A 155 -0.15 -6.32 17.88
CA SER A 155 1.31 -6.43 17.98
C SER A 155 2.01 -5.17 17.45
N LEU A 156 1.26 -4.18 16.96
CA LEU A 156 1.80 -2.93 16.44
C LEU A 156 1.97 -1.92 17.58
N ASN A 157 3.18 -1.38 17.71
CA ASN A 157 3.56 -0.41 18.74
C ASN A 157 3.24 1.03 18.30
N ALA A 158 2.01 1.26 17.83
CA ALA A 158 1.58 2.57 17.39
C ALA A 158 0.07 2.77 17.50
N THR A 159 -0.32 4.02 17.73
CA THR A 159 -1.67 4.52 17.50
C THR A 159 -1.96 4.51 15.99
N ILE A 160 -2.96 3.73 15.58
CA ILE A 160 -3.38 3.65 14.18
C ILE A 160 -4.47 4.68 13.92
N ILE A 161 -4.21 5.63 13.02
CA ILE A 161 -5.19 6.59 12.52
C ILE A 161 -5.60 6.18 11.11
N THR A 162 -6.90 6.10 10.83
CA THR A 162 -7.42 5.64 9.53
C THR A 162 -8.29 6.71 8.87
N PRO A 163 -7.70 7.55 8.01
CA PRO A 163 -8.46 8.48 7.17
C PRO A 163 -9.40 7.73 6.20
N THR A 164 -10.67 8.11 6.21
CA THR A 164 -11.71 7.63 5.30
C THR A 164 -12.27 8.79 4.49
N PHE A 165 -12.30 8.61 3.17
CA PHE A 165 -12.75 9.63 2.23
C PHE A 165 -14.17 9.34 1.76
N LYS A 166 -15.07 10.31 1.93
CA LYS A 166 -16.48 10.20 1.52
C LYS A 166 -16.86 11.36 0.60
N ASP A 167 -17.62 11.03 -0.42
CA ASP A 167 -18.12 11.96 -1.43
C ASP A 167 -19.64 12.09 -1.29
N TRP A 168 -20.16 13.30 -1.52
CA TRP A 168 -21.59 13.55 -1.50
C TRP A 168 -22.26 12.89 -2.72
N LYS A 169 -23.23 12.00 -2.49
CA LYS A 169 -24.01 11.36 -3.56
C LYS A 169 -25.40 10.97 -3.07
N ASN A 170 -26.42 11.42 -3.78
CA ASN A 170 -27.84 11.15 -3.48
C ASN A 170 -28.23 11.53 -2.04
N GLY A 171 -27.90 12.76 -1.62
CA GLY A 171 -28.31 13.31 -0.33
C GLY A 171 -27.52 12.85 0.89
N GLN A 172 -26.42 12.10 0.71
CA GLN A 172 -25.59 11.63 1.81
C GLN A 172 -24.12 11.40 1.38
N PHE A 173 -23.21 11.42 2.35
CA PHE A 173 -21.80 11.11 2.13
C PHE A 173 -21.55 9.59 2.07
N LYS A 174 -20.95 9.11 0.97
CA LYS A 174 -20.61 7.69 0.77
C LYS A 174 -19.18 7.52 0.31
N ILE A 175 -18.60 6.35 0.60
CA ILE A 175 -17.31 5.97 0.01
C ILE A 175 -17.56 5.63 -1.46
N ILE A 176 -16.95 6.39 -2.37
CA ILE A 176 -16.90 6.06 -3.80
C ILE A 176 -15.51 5.50 -4.09
N SER A 177 -15.41 4.18 -4.34
CA SER A 177 -14.14 3.45 -4.30
C SER A 177 -13.01 4.05 -5.16
N PHE A 178 -13.32 4.54 -6.36
CA PHE A 178 -12.33 5.19 -7.24
C PHE A 178 -11.79 6.49 -6.62
N PHE A 179 -12.67 7.38 -6.15
CA PHE A 179 -12.28 8.62 -5.50
C PHE A 179 -11.55 8.39 -4.17
N ALA A 180 -12.03 7.44 -3.36
CA ALA A 180 -11.40 7.10 -2.09
C ALA A 180 -9.97 6.56 -2.27
N LYS A 181 -9.71 5.77 -3.33
CA LYS A 181 -8.35 5.33 -3.66
C LYS A 181 -7.47 6.51 -4.06
N LYS A 182 -7.94 7.38 -4.96
CA LYS A 182 -7.18 8.58 -5.35
C LYS A 182 -6.91 9.50 -4.17
N ALA A 183 -7.89 9.70 -3.30
CA ALA A 183 -7.79 10.54 -2.11
C ALA A 183 -6.75 10.02 -1.10
N ARG A 184 -6.60 8.70 -0.94
CA ARG A 184 -5.49 8.12 -0.16
C ARG A 184 -4.12 8.51 -0.71
N GLY A 185 -3.97 8.47 -2.04
CA GLY A 185 -2.77 8.95 -2.72
C GLY A 185 -2.51 10.43 -2.47
N LEU A 186 -3.54 11.26 -2.66
CA LEU A 186 -3.48 12.71 -2.42
C LEU A 186 -3.10 13.03 -0.97
N MET A 187 -3.65 12.30 -0.01
CA MET A 187 -3.31 12.47 1.41
C MET A 187 -1.85 12.11 1.69
N ALA A 188 -1.37 10.99 1.16
CA ALA A 188 0.03 10.60 1.30
C ALA A 188 0.96 11.66 0.68
N ARG A 189 0.63 12.16 -0.52
CA ARG A 189 1.34 13.26 -1.18
C ARG A 189 1.34 14.52 -0.31
N TYR A 190 0.20 14.91 0.23
CA TYR A 190 0.06 16.09 1.09
C TYR A 190 0.95 15.99 2.32
N ILE A 191 0.97 14.84 3.00
CA ILE A 191 1.85 14.58 4.15
C ILE A 191 3.33 14.72 3.75
N ILE A 192 3.71 14.12 2.62
CA ILE A 192 5.10 14.09 2.15
C ILE A 192 5.60 15.47 1.72
N GLN A 193 4.81 16.19 0.92
CA GLN A 193 5.22 17.49 0.36
C GLN A 193 5.20 18.61 1.41
N ASN A 194 4.31 18.53 2.40
CA ASN A 194 4.28 19.48 3.51
C ASN A 194 5.15 19.05 4.71
N LYS A 195 5.87 17.91 4.60
CA LYS A 195 6.74 17.37 5.66
C LYS A 195 6.06 17.30 7.03
N LEU A 196 4.80 16.87 7.06
CA LEU A 196 4.02 16.88 8.29
C LEU A 196 4.62 15.91 9.32
N THR A 197 4.82 16.39 10.55
CA THR A 197 5.44 15.61 11.65
C THR A 197 4.48 15.37 12.80
N SER A 198 3.25 15.89 12.73
CA SER A 198 2.19 15.63 13.70
C SER A 198 0.91 15.20 12.99
N ALA A 199 0.28 14.15 13.53
CA ALA A 199 -0.95 13.60 12.97
C ALA A 199 -2.07 14.64 12.90
N GLU A 200 -2.16 15.55 13.88
CA GLU A 200 -3.20 16.59 13.90
C GLU A 200 -3.12 17.54 12.71
N GLN A 201 -1.93 17.78 12.14
CA GLN A 201 -1.75 18.59 10.94
C GLN A 201 -2.46 17.98 9.73
N ILE A 202 -2.69 16.66 9.70
CA ILE A 202 -3.38 15.99 8.61
C ILE A 202 -4.86 16.42 8.52
N LYS A 203 -5.45 16.89 9.62
CA LYS A 203 -6.84 17.40 9.62
C LYS A 203 -7.00 18.65 8.75
N THR A 204 -5.92 19.36 8.40
CA THR A 204 -5.95 20.50 7.49
C THR A 204 -5.86 20.11 6.01
N PHE A 205 -5.84 18.82 5.69
CA PHE A 205 -5.87 18.33 4.31
C PHE A 205 -7.08 18.88 3.53
N ASP A 206 -6.77 19.55 2.42
CA ASP A 206 -7.74 20.30 1.60
C ASP A 206 -7.67 20.00 0.09
N LEU A 207 -6.87 19.01 -0.32
CA LEU A 207 -6.69 18.70 -1.74
C LEU A 207 -7.97 18.15 -2.38
N ALA A 208 -8.21 18.56 -3.62
CA ALA A 208 -9.32 18.11 -4.46
C ALA A 208 -10.71 18.26 -3.80
N GLY A 209 -10.87 19.25 -2.90
CA GLY A 209 -12.15 19.60 -2.28
C GLY A 209 -12.53 18.79 -1.05
N TYR A 210 -11.66 17.89 -0.56
CA TYR A 210 -11.87 17.17 0.70
C TYR A 210 -11.60 18.07 1.89
N GLN A 211 -12.34 17.87 2.99
CA GLN A 211 -12.15 18.57 4.26
C GLN A 211 -12.39 17.61 5.41
N TYR A 212 -11.66 17.77 6.52
CA TYR A 212 -11.93 17.01 7.74
C TYR A 212 -13.35 17.27 8.26
N ASN A 213 -14.04 16.21 8.64
CA ASN A 213 -15.40 16.25 9.16
C ASN A 213 -15.42 15.71 10.58
N GLU A 214 -15.33 16.61 11.56
CA GLU A 214 -15.30 16.28 12.98
C GLU A 214 -16.55 15.50 13.41
N ALA A 215 -17.73 15.93 12.99
CA ALA A 215 -19.00 15.29 13.36
C ALA A 215 -19.15 13.84 12.87
N MET A 216 -18.44 13.47 11.80
CA MET A 216 -18.41 12.10 11.27
C MET A 216 -17.19 11.30 11.72
N SER A 217 -16.21 11.95 12.35
CA SER A 217 -14.99 11.32 12.85
C SER A 217 -15.21 10.81 14.27
N LYS A 218 -14.58 9.69 14.59
CA LYS A 218 -14.64 9.12 15.93
C LYS A 218 -13.29 8.52 16.28
N ASP A 219 -12.75 8.91 17.44
CA ASP A 219 -11.46 8.44 17.93
C ASP A 219 -10.37 8.60 16.83
N ASN A 220 -9.80 7.48 16.38
CA ASN A 220 -8.77 7.46 15.34
C ASN A 220 -9.31 7.16 13.92
N ASP A 221 -10.63 7.03 13.77
CA ASP A 221 -11.30 6.92 12.47
C ASP A 221 -11.70 8.31 11.98
N TRP A 222 -10.81 8.92 11.20
CA TRP A 222 -10.98 10.28 10.69
C TRP A 222 -11.72 10.27 9.36
N VAL A 223 -12.75 11.10 9.24
CA VAL A 223 -13.55 11.21 8.02
C VAL A 223 -13.24 12.51 7.32
N PHE A 224 -12.86 12.42 6.06
CA PHE A 224 -12.70 13.56 5.15
C PHE A 224 -13.85 13.52 4.15
N THR A 225 -14.62 14.59 4.08
CA THR A 225 -15.77 14.72 3.20
C THR A 225 -15.51 15.71 2.08
N ARG A 226 -16.02 15.40 0.90
CA ARG A 226 -16.04 16.31 -0.24
C ARG A 226 -17.45 16.51 -0.74
N LYS A 227 -17.89 17.77 -0.82
CA LYS A 227 -19.19 18.15 -1.38
C LYS A 227 -19.19 18.26 -2.91
N GLU A 228 -18.02 18.53 -3.50
CA GLU A 228 -17.86 18.72 -4.95
C GLU A 228 -18.30 17.51 -5.77
N SER A 229 -18.88 17.71 -6.95
CA SER A 229 -19.38 18.92 -7.64
C SER A 229 -20.31 18.46 -8.75
#